data_AF-A0A9D4LLS8-F1
#
_entry.id   AF-A0A9D4LLS8-F1
#
_cell.length_a   1.000
_cell.length_b   1.000
_cell.length_c   1.000
_cell.angle_alpha   90.00
_cell.angle_beta   90.00
_cell.angle_gamma   90.00
#
_symmetry.space_group_name_H-M   'P 1'
#
loop_
_entity.id
_entity.type
_entity.pdbx_description
1 polymer ?
#
loop_
_entity_poly.entity_id
_entity_poly.type
_entity_poly.pdbx_seq_one_letter_code
_entity_poly.pdbx_strand_id
1 'polypeptide(L)'
;MGKDKKNKHSIQDIGSFKTKDSLKEEDVQLTKQVQDLERRYRELYKSVQQLSYTYDTCRDHFALQRYGDLKDMIKACITDEVMENAAKYSPANAQPETGKAADLLRAAKRLSESASARQEVDGLHKAEIVKDLEEKKKKKDKMELKFLRLHNRLVKLKRDYEDSKQHLPAKRYGVMKEMIKPLIRDETIKVDTL
;
A
#
# COMPACT_ATOMS: atom_id res chain seq x y z
N MET A 1 -44.48 -48.40 -12.79
CA MET A 1 -44.49 -47.18 -11.94
C MET A 1 -43.94 -47.60 -10.59
N GLY A 2 -42.93 -47.03 -9.93
CA GLY A 2 -42.09 -45.88 -10.18
C GLY A 2 -41.42 -45.47 -8.86
N LYS A 3 -40.09 -45.63 -8.79
CA LYS A 3 -39.09 -44.84 -8.03
C LYS A 3 -38.86 -45.12 -6.54
N ASP A 4 -37.79 -45.87 -6.29
CA ASP A 4 -36.86 -45.74 -5.16
C ASP A 4 -36.39 -44.29 -4.97
N LYS A 5 -36.52 -43.75 -3.75
CA LYS A 5 -35.88 -42.50 -3.34
C LYS A 5 -34.61 -42.82 -2.56
N LYS A 6 -33.49 -42.93 -3.26
CA LYS A 6 -32.14 -42.82 -2.68
C LYS A 6 -31.89 -41.36 -2.30
N ASN A 7 -31.89 -41.08 -1.01
CA ASN A 7 -31.46 -39.82 -0.43
C ASN A 7 -29.94 -39.70 -0.59
N LYS A 8 -29.49 -38.95 -1.61
CA LYS A 8 -28.07 -38.60 -1.79
C LYS A 8 -27.74 -37.50 -0.79
N HIS A 9 -26.96 -37.83 0.23
CA HIS A 9 -26.17 -36.84 0.94
C HIS A 9 -25.24 -36.15 -0.06
N SER A 10 -25.51 -34.88 -0.28
CA SER A 10 -24.68 -33.93 -1.02
C SER A 10 -23.37 -33.76 -0.26
N ILE A 11 -22.30 -34.42 -0.73
CA ILE A 11 -20.93 -34.12 -0.32
C ILE A 11 -20.57 -32.81 -1.02
N GLN A 12 -20.94 -31.69 -0.42
CA GLN A 12 -20.37 -30.38 -0.71
C GLN A 12 -19.34 -30.09 0.37
N ASP A 13 -18.08 -30.48 0.11
CA ASP A 13 -16.85 -29.86 0.62
C ASP A 13 -15.64 -30.77 0.35
N ILE A 14 -15.35 -31.01 -0.94
CA ILE A 14 -14.04 -31.51 -1.35
C ILE A 14 -13.34 -30.34 -2.00
N GLY A 15 -12.35 -29.80 -1.28
CA GLY A 15 -11.60 -28.60 -1.61
C GLY A 15 -11.26 -28.52 -3.09
N SER A 16 -11.52 -27.35 -3.67
CA SER A 16 -11.14 -27.00 -5.04
C SER A 16 -9.68 -27.40 -5.28
N PHE A 17 -9.47 -28.52 -5.99
CA PHE A 17 -8.14 -28.98 -6.40
C PHE A 17 -7.57 -27.98 -7.39
N LYS A 18 -6.92 -26.93 -6.89
CA LYS A 18 -6.13 -26.03 -7.73
C LYS A 18 -5.01 -26.85 -8.39
N THR A 19 -4.87 -26.70 -9.70
CA THR A 19 -3.79 -27.32 -10.47
C THR A 19 -2.46 -26.67 -10.11
N LYS A 20 -1.34 -27.36 -10.32
CA LYS A 20 0.00 -26.78 -10.08
C LYS A 20 0.17 -25.48 -10.88
N ASP A 21 -0.33 -25.45 -12.10
CA ASP A 21 -0.25 -24.26 -12.97
C ASP A 21 -1.14 -23.11 -12.48
N SER A 22 -2.33 -23.40 -11.96
CA SER A 22 -3.17 -22.38 -11.32
C SER A 22 -2.51 -21.78 -10.08
N LEU A 23 -1.81 -22.60 -9.28
CA LEU A 23 -1.07 -22.12 -8.11
C LEU A 23 0.14 -21.25 -8.52
N LYS A 24 0.86 -21.64 -9.57
CA LYS A 24 1.94 -20.83 -10.14
C LYS A 24 1.44 -19.49 -10.66
N GLU A 25 0.28 -19.47 -11.32
CA GLU A 25 -0.31 -18.23 -11.82
C GLU A 25 -0.73 -17.30 -10.66
N GLU A 26 -1.35 -17.85 -9.61
CA GLU A 26 -1.68 -17.10 -8.39
C GLU A 26 -0.41 -16.55 -7.71
N ASP A 27 0.68 -17.31 -7.72
CA ASP A 27 1.95 -16.92 -7.11
C ASP A 27 2.58 -15.72 -7.83
N VAL A 28 2.59 -15.76 -9.15
CA VAL A 28 3.05 -14.65 -10.00
C VAL A 28 2.18 -13.40 -9.77
N GLN A 29 0.85 -13.58 -9.69
CA GLN A 29 -0.07 -12.47 -9.45
C GLN A 29 0.15 -11.83 -8.07
N LEU A 30 0.25 -12.63 -7.00
CA LEU A 30 0.48 -12.12 -5.65
C LEU A 30 1.84 -11.47 -5.51
N THR A 31 2.88 -12.05 -6.11
CA THR A 31 4.23 -11.46 -6.12
C THR A 31 4.19 -10.05 -6.72
N LYS A 32 3.51 -9.90 -7.85
CA LYS A 32 3.33 -8.60 -8.51
C LYS A 32 2.55 -7.61 -7.65
N GLN A 33 1.45 -8.05 -7.03
CA GLN A 33 0.65 -7.21 -6.14
C GLN A 33 1.46 -6.72 -4.94
N VAL A 34 2.24 -7.61 -4.31
CA VAL A 34 3.11 -7.27 -3.18
C VAL A 34 4.18 -6.25 -3.62
N GLN A 35 4.86 -6.49 -4.74
CA GLN A 35 5.89 -5.57 -5.25
C GLN A 35 5.31 -4.18 -5.60
N ASP A 36 4.15 -4.13 -6.25
CA ASP A 36 3.48 -2.87 -6.57
C ASP A 36 3.03 -2.13 -5.30
N LEU A 37 2.50 -2.84 -4.29
CA LEU A 37 2.14 -2.26 -2.99
C LEU A 37 3.38 -1.72 -2.26
N GLU A 38 4.48 -2.49 -2.22
CA GLU A 38 5.72 -2.04 -1.59
C GLU A 38 6.32 -0.81 -2.27
N ARG A 39 6.35 -0.78 -3.60
CA ARG A 39 6.88 0.38 -4.36
C ARG A 39 6.11 1.64 -3.98
N ARG A 40 4.77 1.58 -4.02
CA ARG A 40 3.91 2.73 -3.70
C ARG A 40 3.96 3.11 -2.23
N TYR A 41 4.01 2.12 -1.33
CA TYR A 41 4.20 2.37 0.09
C TYR A 41 5.51 3.11 0.35
N ARG A 42 6.60 2.70 -0.30
CA ARG A 42 7.89 3.40 -0.22
C ARG A 42 7.79 4.84 -0.73
N GLU A 43 7.10 5.06 -1.85
CA GLU A 43 6.86 6.41 -2.39
C GLU A 43 6.07 7.29 -1.41
N LEU A 44 4.97 6.78 -0.86
CA LEU A 44 4.15 7.50 0.12
C LEU A 44 4.93 7.79 1.41
N TYR A 45 5.73 6.83 1.86
CA TYR A 45 6.53 6.96 3.07
C TYR A 45 7.68 7.95 2.92
N LYS A 46 8.23 8.14 1.70
CA LYS A 46 9.26 9.19 1.45
C LYS A 46 8.76 10.57 1.84
N SER A 47 7.51 10.91 1.55
CA SER A 47 6.92 12.19 1.95
C SER A 47 6.90 12.34 3.48
N VAL A 48 6.59 11.27 4.21
CA VAL A 48 6.63 11.27 5.69
C VAL A 48 8.06 11.37 6.21
N GLN A 49 9.03 10.70 5.58
CA GLN A 49 10.44 10.82 5.94
C GLN A 49 10.96 12.24 5.74
N GLN A 50 10.63 12.87 4.61
CA GLN A 50 10.97 14.27 4.35
C GLN A 50 10.33 15.19 5.37
N LEU A 51 9.05 14.98 5.70
CA LEU A 51 8.38 15.75 6.74
C LEU A 51 9.07 15.59 8.11
N SER A 52 9.49 14.37 8.47
CA SER A 52 10.28 14.13 9.69
C SER A 52 11.62 14.86 9.66
N TYR A 53 12.35 14.75 8.56
CA TYR A 53 13.63 15.44 8.38
C TYR A 53 13.48 16.96 8.50
N THR A 54 12.48 17.55 7.84
CA THR A 54 12.21 18.99 7.94
C THR A 54 11.77 19.38 9.35
N TYR A 55 10.96 18.55 10.02
CA TYR A 55 10.57 18.80 11.41
C TYR A 55 11.76 18.86 12.35
N ASP A 56 12.75 17.99 12.16
CA ASP A 56 13.95 17.95 13.00
C ASP A 56 14.94 19.07 12.66
N THR A 57 15.17 19.33 11.37
CA THR A 57 16.14 20.35 10.91
C THR A 57 15.66 21.78 11.05
N CYS A 58 14.35 22.03 10.94
CA CYS A 58 13.82 23.39 11.10
C CYS A 58 13.89 23.88 12.56
N ARG A 59 14.23 23.05 13.55
CA ARG A 59 14.24 23.47 14.97
C ARG A 59 15.08 24.72 15.22
N ASP A 60 16.20 24.85 14.51
CA ASP A 60 17.18 25.91 14.67
C ASP A 60 16.94 27.13 13.76
N HIS A 61 15.96 27.06 12.85
CA HIS A 61 15.61 28.19 11.99
C HIS A 61 14.87 29.29 12.77
N PHE A 62 14.90 30.52 12.24
CA PHE A 62 14.10 31.63 12.75
C PHE A 62 12.59 31.33 12.65
N ALA A 63 11.79 31.89 13.56
CA ALA A 63 10.39 31.52 13.74
C ALA A 63 9.53 31.57 12.45
N LEU A 64 9.73 32.58 11.60
CA LEU A 64 9.00 32.71 10.33
C LEU A 64 9.40 31.64 9.31
N GLN A 65 10.69 31.31 9.25
CA GLN A 65 11.22 30.28 8.36
C GLN A 65 10.72 28.89 8.78
N ARG A 66 10.75 28.57 10.08
CA ARG A 66 10.17 27.32 10.62
C ARG A 66 8.71 27.11 10.25
N TYR A 67 7.93 28.18 10.34
CA TYR A 67 6.53 28.14 9.95
C TYR A 67 6.37 27.90 8.45
N GLY A 68 7.18 28.55 7.63
CA GLY A 68 7.24 28.33 6.17
C GLY A 68 7.56 26.89 5.81
N ASP A 69 8.70 26.39 6.29
CA ASP A 69 9.21 25.04 6.01
C ASP A 69 8.17 23.96 6.38
N LEU A 70 7.60 24.07 7.58
CA LEU A 70 6.62 23.11 8.07
C LEU A 70 5.33 23.13 7.24
N LYS A 71 4.85 24.33 6.92
CA LYS A 71 3.63 24.54 6.12
C LYS A 71 3.80 23.99 4.71
N ASP A 72 4.94 24.26 4.08
CA ASP A 72 5.21 23.84 2.71
C ASP A 72 5.42 22.33 2.62
N MET A 73 6.06 21.73 3.63
CA MET A 73 6.16 20.27 3.71
C MET A 73 4.84 19.56 4.01
N ILE A 74 4.00 20.10 4.88
CA ILE A 74 2.65 19.55 5.08
C ILE A 74 1.90 19.57 3.74
N LYS A 75 1.93 20.70 3.01
CA LYS A 75 1.29 20.82 1.70
C LYS A 75 1.81 19.79 0.69
N ALA A 76 3.12 19.55 0.65
CA ALA A 76 3.71 18.54 -0.22
C ALA A 76 3.26 17.11 0.13
N CYS A 77 2.94 16.83 1.40
CA CYS A 77 2.48 15.51 1.84
C CYS A 77 0.99 15.25 1.62
N ILE A 78 0.19 16.29 1.36
CA ILE A 78 -1.29 16.20 1.27
C ILE A 78 -1.84 16.56 -0.11
N THR A 79 -1.00 16.54 -1.15
CA THR A 79 -1.41 16.81 -2.53
C THR A 79 -2.45 15.80 -3.00
N ASP A 80 -3.38 16.22 -3.87
CA ASP A 80 -4.44 15.34 -4.36
C ASP A 80 -3.88 14.11 -5.05
N GLU A 81 -2.74 14.23 -5.76
CA GLU A 81 -2.02 13.10 -6.34
C GLU A 81 -1.60 12.05 -5.28
N VAL A 82 -1.01 12.50 -4.16
CA VAL A 82 -0.60 11.61 -3.05
C VAL A 82 -1.84 10.95 -2.41
N MET A 83 -2.92 11.71 -2.28
CA MET A 83 -4.17 11.23 -1.68
C MET A 83 -4.94 10.26 -2.59
N GLU A 84 -4.98 10.49 -3.89
CA GLU A 84 -5.62 9.65 -4.91
C GLU A 84 -4.84 8.35 -5.12
N ASN A 85 -3.50 8.42 -5.21
CA ASN A 85 -2.66 7.23 -5.28
C ASN A 85 -2.86 6.31 -4.07
N ALA A 86 -3.22 6.89 -2.93
CA ALA A 86 -3.51 6.17 -1.72
C ALA A 86 -5.00 5.76 -1.56
N ALA A 87 -5.95 6.47 -2.18
CA ALA A 87 -7.36 6.08 -2.20
C ALA A 87 -7.67 4.88 -3.12
N LYS A 88 -6.90 4.71 -4.22
CA LYS A 88 -7.07 3.61 -5.21
C LYS A 88 -6.91 2.20 -4.62
N TYR A 89 -6.39 2.07 -3.39
CA TYR A 89 -6.18 0.79 -2.71
C TYR A 89 -7.00 0.62 -1.44
N SER A 90 -7.98 1.50 -1.20
CA SER A 90 -9.12 1.09 -0.39
C SER A 90 -9.75 -0.12 -1.10
N PRO A 91 -10.07 -1.23 -0.40
CA PRO A 91 -10.55 -2.47 -1.02
C PRO A 91 -11.81 -2.30 -1.89
N ALA A 92 -12.43 -1.12 -1.88
CA ALA A 92 -13.59 -0.75 -2.68
C ALA A 92 -13.29 -0.27 -4.12
N ASN A 93 -12.04 0.02 -4.54
CA ASN A 93 -11.82 0.84 -5.76
C ASN A 93 -10.67 0.43 -6.70
N ALA A 94 -10.38 -0.88 -6.82
CA ALA A 94 -9.39 -1.37 -7.80
C ALA A 94 -9.92 -1.28 -9.25
N GLN A 95 -9.64 -0.17 -9.94
CA GLN A 95 -9.84 -0.04 -11.40
C GLN A 95 -8.49 -0.11 -12.15
N PRO A 96 -8.45 -0.76 -13.33
CA PRO A 96 -7.26 -0.82 -14.18
C PRO A 96 -7.12 0.45 -15.02
N GLU A 97 -6.00 1.17 -14.85
CA GLU A 97 -5.65 2.36 -15.65
C GLU A 97 -5.08 1.96 -17.03
N THR A 98 -5.53 2.64 -18.08
CA THR A 98 -5.19 2.40 -19.50
C THR A 98 -4.36 3.53 -20.11
N GLY A 99 -3.18 3.21 -20.67
CA GLY A 99 -2.32 4.13 -21.43
C GLY A 99 -1.46 3.38 -22.47
N LYS A 100 -1.95 3.27 -23.71
CA LYS A 100 -1.56 2.27 -24.73
C LYS A 100 -0.05 2.13 -25.06
N ALA A 101 0.74 3.20 -25.03
CA ALA A 101 2.17 3.15 -25.38
C ALA A 101 3.07 2.78 -24.18
N ALA A 102 2.79 3.35 -23.01
CA ALA A 102 3.43 2.95 -21.76
C ALA A 102 3.01 1.53 -21.34
N ASP A 103 1.80 1.10 -21.73
CA ASP A 103 1.29 -0.24 -21.51
C ASP A 103 2.04 -1.31 -22.29
N LEU A 104 2.51 -1.04 -23.51
CA LEU A 104 3.29 -1.99 -24.30
C LEU A 104 4.69 -2.22 -23.69
N LEU A 105 5.38 -1.15 -23.31
CA LEU A 105 6.68 -1.25 -22.62
C LEU A 105 6.54 -1.89 -21.23
N ARG A 106 5.48 -1.55 -20.48
CA ARG A 106 5.16 -2.23 -19.22
C ARG A 106 4.76 -3.69 -19.45
N ALA A 107 4.04 -4.01 -20.52
CA ALA A 107 3.65 -5.38 -20.85
C ALA A 107 4.87 -6.23 -21.21
N ALA A 108 5.81 -5.71 -22.00
CA ALA A 108 7.06 -6.39 -22.32
C ALA A 108 7.92 -6.63 -21.06
N LYS A 109 8.05 -5.62 -20.19
CA LYS A 109 8.74 -5.78 -18.90
C LYS A 109 8.04 -6.80 -17.99
N ARG A 110 6.70 -6.75 -17.92
CA ARG A 110 5.87 -7.71 -17.17
C ARG A 110 6.01 -9.13 -17.69
N LEU A 111 6.11 -9.33 -19.01
CA LEU A 111 6.32 -10.65 -19.62
C LEU A 111 7.67 -11.22 -19.22
N SER A 112 8.74 -10.42 -19.28
CA SER A 112 10.08 -10.83 -18.87
C SER A 112 10.18 -11.15 -17.36
N GLU A 113 9.57 -10.33 -16.51
CA GLU A 113 9.50 -10.57 -15.06
C GLU A 113 8.66 -11.81 -14.72
N SER A 114 7.54 -12.01 -15.43
CA SER A 114 6.67 -13.18 -15.23
C SER A 114 7.30 -14.50 -15.70
N ALA A 115 8.16 -14.46 -16.73
CA ALA A 115 8.89 -15.63 -17.20
C ALA A 115 9.95 -16.07 -16.18
N SER A 116 10.64 -15.11 -15.57
CA SER A 116 11.64 -15.36 -14.51
C SER A 116 10.98 -15.89 -13.24
N ALA A 117 9.88 -15.27 -12.79
CA ALA A 117 9.12 -15.74 -11.62
C ALA A 117 8.51 -17.13 -11.84
N ARG A 118 8.08 -17.46 -13.07
CA ARG A 118 7.59 -18.81 -13.41
C ARG A 118 8.71 -19.86 -13.33
N GLN A 119 9.94 -19.52 -13.72
CA GLN A 119 11.10 -20.41 -13.61
C GLN A 119 11.45 -20.73 -12.16
N GLU A 120 11.36 -19.76 -11.25
CA GLU A 120 11.63 -19.96 -9.80
C GLU A 120 10.66 -20.96 -9.17
N VAL A 121 9.40 -20.97 -9.59
CA VAL A 121 8.35 -21.85 -9.04
C VAL A 121 8.25 -23.19 -9.80
N ASP A 122 8.96 -23.36 -10.91
CA ASP A 122 8.84 -24.54 -11.78
C ASP A 122 9.37 -25.81 -11.11
N GLY A 123 10.45 -25.65 -10.32
CA GLY A 123 11.10 -26.71 -9.55
C GLY A 123 10.44 -27.07 -8.21
N LEU A 124 9.52 -26.25 -7.70
CA LEU A 124 8.93 -26.44 -6.37
C LEU A 124 7.84 -27.52 -6.36
N HIS A 125 7.71 -28.21 -5.23
CA HIS A 125 6.63 -29.15 -5.00
C HIS A 125 5.32 -28.39 -4.73
N LYS A 126 4.16 -28.98 -5.07
CA LYS A 126 2.84 -28.32 -4.91
C LYS A 126 2.61 -27.78 -3.49
N ALA A 127 3.08 -28.52 -2.47
CA ALA A 127 2.95 -28.12 -1.07
C ALA A 127 3.79 -26.87 -0.72
N GLU A 128 4.98 -26.72 -1.32
CA GLU A 128 5.84 -25.56 -1.15
C GLU A 128 5.21 -24.33 -1.79
N ILE A 129 4.65 -24.47 -3.01
CA ILE A 129 3.93 -23.38 -3.69
C ILE A 129 2.75 -22.89 -2.84
N VAL A 130 2.00 -23.79 -2.21
CA VAL A 130 0.87 -23.41 -1.33
C VAL A 130 1.37 -22.65 -0.10
N LYS A 131 2.47 -23.09 0.52
CA LYS A 131 3.07 -22.40 1.66
C LYS A 131 3.54 -20.99 1.28
N ASP A 132 4.26 -20.86 0.17
CA ASP A 132 4.73 -19.57 -0.33
C ASP A 132 3.57 -18.63 -0.66
N LEU A 133 2.49 -19.15 -1.24
CA LEU A 133 1.26 -18.39 -1.49
C LEU A 133 0.64 -17.87 -0.18
N GLU A 134 0.57 -18.70 0.86
CA GLU A 134 0.06 -18.26 2.17
C GLU A 134 0.94 -17.18 2.80
N GLU A 135 2.26 -17.32 2.71
CA GLU A 135 3.21 -16.32 3.19
C GLU A 135 3.09 -15.00 2.41
N LYS A 136 2.98 -15.07 1.07
CA LYS A 136 2.77 -13.89 0.21
C LYS A 136 1.43 -13.21 0.48
N LYS A 137 0.36 -13.96 0.73
CA LYS A 137 -0.94 -13.41 1.17
C LYS A 137 -0.82 -12.68 2.50
N LYS A 138 -0.22 -13.30 3.51
CA LYS A 138 0.04 -12.66 4.81
C LYS A 138 0.86 -11.38 4.66
N LYS A 139 1.89 -11.40 3.80
CA LYS A 139 2.72 -10.23 3.50
C LYS A 139 1.91 -9.13 2.81
N LYS A 140 1.09 -9.47 1.81
CA LYS A 140 0.17 -8.56 1.14
C LYS A 140 -0.76 -7.89 2.15
N ASP A 141 -1.45 -8.67 2.98
CA ASP A 141 -2.42 -8.17 3.96
C ASP A 141 -1.75 -7.24 4.99
N LYS A 142 -0.54 -7.60 5.46
CA LYS A 142 0.26 -6.74 6.35
C LYS A 142 0.62 -5.41 5.68
N MET A 143 1.00 -5.44 4.40
CA MET A 143 1.34 -4.24 3.64
C MET A 143 0.11 -3.37 3.35
N GLU A 144 -1.02 -3.97 3.01
CA GLU A 144 -2.30 -3.25 2.83
C GLU A 144 -2.71 -2.55 4.13
N LEU A 145 -2.56 -3.21 5.29
CA LEU A 145 -2.84 -2.60 6.59
C LEU A 145 -1.91 -1.41 6.88
N LYS A 146 -0.60 -1.57 6.63
CA LYS A 146 0.37 -0.46 6.79
C LYS A 146 0.01 0.71 5.87
N PHE A 147 -0.33 0.43 4.61
CA PHE A 147 -0.71 1.42 3.62
C PHE A 147 -1.98 2.18 4.03
N LEU A 148 -3.04 1.45 4.42
CA LEU A 148 -4.29 2.04 4.87
C LEU A 148 -4.11 2.91 6.13
N ARG A 149 -3.28 2.45 7.08
CA ARG A 149 -2.94 3.24 8.28
C ARG A 149 -2.24 4.54 7.92
N LEU A 150 -1.25 4.49 7.03
CA LEU A 150 -0.53 5.67 6.56
C LEU A 150 -1.47 6.62 5.80
N HIS A 151 -2.29 6.09 4.89
CA HIS A 151 -3.28 6.87 4.15
C HIS A 151 -4.25 7.60 5.07
N ASN A 152 -4.89 6.89 6.01
CA ASN A 152 -5.82 7.49 6.96
C ASN A 152 -5.18 8.61 7.78
N ARG A 153 -3.90 8.48 8.12
CA ARG A 153 -3.16 9.52 8.83
C ARG A 153 -2.87 10.74 7.95
N LEU A 154 -2.56 10.54 6.67
CA LEU A 154 -2.41 11.63 5.71
C LEU A 154 -3.74 12.33 5.42
N VAL A 155 -4.85 11.59 5.35
CA VAL A 155 -6.21 12.16 5.25
C VAL A 155 -6.50 13.03 6.46
N LYS A 156 -6.19 12.52 7.66
CA LYS A 156 -6.33 13.28 8.90
C LYS A 156 -5.43 14.52 8.91
N LEU A 157 -4.17 14.39 8.51
CA LEU A 157 -3.24 15.52 8.40
C LEU A 157 -3.76 16.60 7.46
N LYS A 158 -4.32 16.22 6.30
CA LYS A 158 -4.95 17.15 5.35
C LYS A 158 -6.09 17.91 6.00
N ARG A 159 -7.01 17.20 6.67
CA ARG A 159 -8.13 17.82 7.38
C ARG A 159 -7.67 18.76 8.50
N ASP A 160 -6.80 18.28 9.38
CA ASP A 160 -6.27 19.05 10.51
C ASP A 160 -5.49 20.30 10.02
N TYR A 161 -4.79 20.18 8.89
CA TYR A 161 -4.11 21.30 8.25
C TYR A 161 -5.08 22.37 7.73
N GLU A 162 -6.16 21.96 7.07
CA GLU A 162 -7.23 22.87 6.63
C GLU A 162 -7.88 23.56 7.84
N ASP A 163 -8.25 22.80 8.87
CA ASP A 163 -8.82 23.34 10.10
C ASP A 163 -7.87 24.32 10.81
N SER A 164 -6.55 24.08 10.73
CA SER A 164 -5.56 24.97 11.35
C SER A 164 -5.54 26.39 10.76
N LYS A 165 -6.08 26.59 9.54
CA LYS A 165 -6.10 27.90 8.86
C LYS A 165 -6.93 28.95 9.62
N GLN A 166 -7.83 28.53 10.51
CA GLN A 166 -8.59 29.43 11.36
C GLN A 166 -7.74 30.13 12.43
N HIS A 167 -6.55 29.61 12.72
CA HIS A 167 -5.66 30.16 13.75
C HIS A 167 -4.68 31.18 13.17
N LEU A 168 -4.38 32.21 13.96
CA LEU A 168 -3.31 33.16 13.67
C LEU A 168 -1.95 32.45 13.54
N PRO A 169 -1.02 32.93 12.67
CA PRO A 169 0.24 32.25 12.38
C PRO A 169 1.04 31.78 13.61
N ALA A 170 1.13 32.63 14.64
CA ALA A 170 1.84 32.32 15.88
C ALA A 170 1.26 31.09 16.62
N LYS A 171 -0.07 30.98 16.70
CA LYS A 171 -0.75 29.82 17.31
C LYS A 171 -0.78 28.62 16.37
N ARG A 172 -0.98 28.89 15.07
CA ARG A 172 -1.07 27.88 14.02
C ARG A 172 0.20 27.01 13.93
N TYR A 173 1.38 27.60 14.13
CA TYR A 173 2.63 26.83 14.20
C TYR A 173 2.60 25.75 15.28
N GLY A 174 2.09 26.05 16.47
CA GLY A 174 1.92 25.08 17.55
C GLY A 174 1.03 23.92 17.12
N VAL A 175 -0.13 24.24 16.53
CA VAL A 175 -1.10 23.25 16.02
C VAL A 175 -0.48 22.38 14.93
N MET A 176 0.26 22.96 13.97
CA MET A 176 0.95 22.23 12.90
C MET A 176 2.01 21.25 13.44
N LYS A 177 2.72 21.61 14.52
CA LYS A 177 3.64 20.65 15.15
C LYS A 177 2.93 19.48 15.79
N GLU A 178 1.83 19.73 16.49
CA GLU A 178 1.09 18.66 17.17
C GLU A 178 0.42 17.70 16.18
N MET A 179 -0.03 18.16 15.00
CA MET A 179 -0.57 17.25 13.96
C MET A 179 0.51 16.37 13.29
N ILE A 180 1.76 16.86 13.18
CA ILE A 180 2.87 16.11 12.55
C ILE A 180 3.43 15.05 13.49
N LYS A 181 3.53 15.33 14.79
CA LYS A 181 4.15 14.42 15.78
C LYS A 181 3.60 12.98 15.72
N PRO A 182 2.27 12.73 15.69
CA PRO A 182 1.74 11.39 15.56
C PRO A 182 2.21 10.69 14.29
N LEU A 183 2.31 11.41 13.17
CA LEU A 183 2.74 10.88 11.88
C LEU A 183 4.20 10.42 11.93
N ILE A 184 5.11 11.24 12.47
CA ILE A 184 6.56 10.95 12.47
C ILE A 184 6.97 9.93 13.55
N ARG A 185 6.22 9.83 14.66
CA ARG A 185 6.54 8.94 15.79
C ARG A 185 5.95 7.54 15.66
N ASP A 186 5.15 7.27 14.64
CA ASP A 186 4.50 5.97 14.52
C ASP A 186 5.45 4.92 13.95
N GLU A 187 5.98 4.10 14.85
CA GLU A 187 6.82 2.94 14.53
C GLU A 187 6.11 1.94 13.61
N THR A 188 4.78 1.88 13.63
CA THR A 188 4.02 0.86 12.90
C THR A 188 3.90 1.13 11.40
N ILE A 189 4.13 2.38 10.98
CA ILE A 189 4.20 2.78 9.56
C ILE A 189 5.65 2.91 9.08
N LYS A 190 6.65 2.61 9.89
CA LYS A 190 8.01 2.59 9.40
C LYS A 190 8.18 1.44 8.40
N VAL A 191 8.84 1.75 7.29
CA VAL A 191 9.38 0.71 6.40
C VAL A 191 10.46 0.01 7.21
N ASP A 192 10.33 -1.31 7.38
CA ASP A 192 11.40 -2.12 7.94
C ASP A 192 12.56 -1.99 6.93
N THR A 193 13.55 -1.15 7.24
CA THR A 193 14.78 -1.05 6.46
C THR A 193 15.48 -2.40 6.55
N LEU A 194 15.38 -3.18 5.46
CA LEU A 194 16.30 -4.27 5.15
C LEU A 194 17.65 -3.69 4.73
#